data_AF-A0A2A4FPM7-F1
#
_entry.id   AF-A0A2A4FPM7-F1
#
_cell.length_a   1.000
_cell.length_b   1.000
_cell.length_c   1.000
_cell.angle_alpha   90.00
_cell.angle_beta   90.00
_cell.angle_gamma   90.00
#
_symmetry.space_group_name_H-M   'P 1'
#
loop_
_entity.id
_entity.type
_entity.pdbx_description
1 polymer ?
#
loop_
_entity_poly.entity_id
_entity_poly.type
_entity_poly.pdbx_seq_one_letter_code
_entity_poly.pdbx_strand_id
1 'polypeptide(L)' 'MSYIIRFDGIGATSVWARDPYHAIRHAELFERIGKTNIVVGPPDGEGLRVSEFRKRHRN' A
#
# COMPACT_ATOMS: atom_id res chain seq x y z
N MET A 1 -1.69 -12.10 6.54
CA MET A 1 -1.43 -10.86 7.30
C MET A 1 -2.40 -9.79 6.81
N SER A 2 -2.64 -8.73 7.60
CA SER A 2 -3.41 -7.57 7.14
C SER A 2 -2.44 -6.46 6.75
N TYR A 3 -2.72 -5.73 5.68
CA TYR A 3 -1.99 -4.51 5.31
C TYR A 3 -2.98 -3.34 5.27
N ILE A 4 -2.51 -2.12 5.49
CA ILE A 4 -3.31 -0.92 5.31
C ILE A 4 -2.73 -0.15 4.13
N ILE A 5 -3.63 0.27 3.25
CA ILE A 5 -3.35 1.21 2.18
C ILE A 5 -3.89 2.58 2.61
N ARG A 6 -2.98 3.48 2.98
CA ARG A 6 -3.31 4.86 3.35
C ARG A 6 -3.20 5.76 2.12
N PHE A 7 -4.12 6.71 1.97
CA PHE A 7 -4.07 7.76 0.96
C PHE A 7 -3.68 9.08 1.64
N ASP A 8 -2.47 9.57 1.40
CA ASP A 8 -1.96 10.79 2.03
C ASP A 8 -2.94 11.96 1.78
N GLY A 9 -3.40 12.60 2.87
CA GLY A 9 -4.30 13.74 2.84
C GLY A 9 -5.79 13.47 2.58
N ILE A 10 -6.21 12.22 2.33
CA ILE A 10 -7.63 11.91 1.99
C ILE A 10 -8.24 10.82 2.91
N GLY A 11 -7.42 10.08 3.66
CA GLY A 11 -7.86 9.05 4.60
C GLY A 11 -7.13 7.72 4.39
N ALA A 12 -7.68 6.62 4.92
CA ALA A 12 -7.09 5.30 4.76
C ALA A 12 -8.14 4.25 4.41
N THR A 13 -7.71 3.20 3.71
CA THR A 13 -8.49 1.98 3.49
C THR A 13 -7.69 0.75 3.89
N SER A 14 -8.33 -0.19 4.56
CA SER A 14 -7.69 -1.45 4.97
C SER A 14 -7.88 -2.49 3.88
N VAL A 15 -6.80 -3.18 3.48
CA VAL A 15 -6.86 -4.26 2.49
C VAL A 15 -6.25 -5.54 3.04
N TRP A 16 -6.90 -6.66 2.79
CA TRP A 16 -6.30 -7.94 3.12
C TRP A 16 -5.29 -8.35 2.04
N ALA A 17 -4.02 -8.46 2.42
CA ALA A 17 -2.95 -8.92 1.54
C ALA A 17 -2.16 -10.05 2.19
N ARG A 18 -2.03 -11.17 1.47
CA ARG A 18 -1.40 -12.39 1.98
C ARG A 18 0.12 -12.22 2.15
N ASP A 19 0.71 -11.35 1.33
CA ASP A 19 2.12 -11.06 1.22
C ASP A 19 2.33 -9.61 0.71
N PRO A 20 3.56 -9.07 0.76
CA PRO A 20 3.86 -7.72 0.27
C PRO A 20 3.51 -7.51 -1.21
N TYR A 21 3.62 -8.54 -2.05
CA TYR A 21 3.31 -8.43 -3.48
C TYR A 21 1.81 -8.23 -3.72
N HIS A 22 0.96 -8.94 -3.00
CA HIS A 22 -0.49 -8.73 -3.05
C HIS A 22 -0.88 -7.33 -2.56
N ALA A 23 -0.18 -6.77 -1.56
CA ALA A 23 -0.38 -5.41 -1.11
C ALA A 23 0.00 -4.38 -2.19
N ILE A 24 1.09 -4.60 -2.92
CA ILE A 24 1.50 -3.79 -4.08
C ILE A 24 0.44 -3.84 -5.19
N ARG A 25 -0.11 -5.02 -5.50
CA ARG A 25 -1.17 -5.19 -6.51
C ARG A 25 -2.43 -4.41 -6.17
N HIS A 26 -2.84 -4.38 -4.91
CA HIS A 26 -3.96 -3.54 -4.48
C HIS A 26 -3.63 -2.05 -4.65
N ALA A 27 -2.44 -1.63 -4.27
CA ALA A 27 -2.01 -0.25 -4.44
C ALA A 27 -1.98 0.17 -5.93
N GLU A 28 -1.57 -0.72 -6.83
CA GLU A 28 -1.59 -0.50 -8.28
C GLU A 28 -2.99 -0.27 -8.85
N LEU A 29 -4.00 -0.97 -8.31
CA LEU A 29 -5.39 -0.73 -8.70
C LEU A 29 -5.81 0.70 -8.33
N PHE A 30 -5.37 1.20 -7.17
CA PHE A 30 -5.63 2.58 -6.77
C PHE A 30 -4.85 3.59 -7.62
N GLU A 31 -3.61 3.30 -8.01
CA GLU A 31 -2.84 4.13 -8.96
C GLU A 31 -3.59 4.28 -10.29
N ARG A 32 -4.15 3.19 -10.83
CA ARG A 32 -4.88 3.18 -12.11
C ARG A 32 -6.16 3.99 -12.11
N ILE A 33 -6.80 4.19 -10.95
CA ILE A 33 -7.98 5.05 -10.81
C ILE A 33 -7.61 6.49 -10.41
N GLY A 34 -6.33 6.86 -10.48
CA GLY A 34 -5.84 8.22 -10.28
C GLY A 34 -5.40 8.57 -8.86
N LYS A 35 -5.25 7.59 -7.94
CA LYS A 35 -4.71 7.84 -6.60
C LYS A 35 -3.19 7.80 -6.65
N THR A 36 -2.53 8.92 -6.35
CA THR A 36 -1.07 9.05 -6.46
C THR A 36 -0.33 9.04 -5.12
N ASN A 37 -1.04 9.34 -4.03
CA ASN A 37 -0.47 9.46 -2.69
C ASN A 37 -0.67 8.20 -1.84
N ILE A 38 -0.24 7.04 -2.35
CA ILE A 38 -0.55 5.76 -1.71
C ILE A 38 0.61 5.33 -0.81
N VAL A 39 0.28 4.95 0.42
CA VAL A 39 1.19 4.42 1.45
C VAL A 39 0.73 3.02 1.85
N VAL A 40 1.64 2.05 1.86
CA VAL A 40 1.38 0.64 2.18
C VAL A 40 2.15 0.27 3.43
N GLY A 41 1.49 -0.33 4.41
CA GLY A 41 2.13 -0.72 5.66
C GLY A 41 1.33 -1.74 6.47
N PRO A 42 1.88 -2.20 7.60
CA PRO A 42 1.13 -2.99 8.57
C PRO A 42 0.04 -2.13 9.25
N PRO A 43 -0.97 -2.75 9.89
CA PRO A 43 -2.10 -2.02 10.48
C PRO A 43 -1.68 -1.01 11.55
N ASP A 44 -0.77 -1.43 12.43
CA ASP A 44 -0.36 -0.67 13.61
C ASP A 44 1.02 -0.01 13.45
N GLY A 45 1.58 0.02 12.24
CA GLY A 45 2.92 0.55 11.99
C GLY A 45 2.96 1.62 10.90
N GLU A 46 4.15 2.20 10.77
CA GLU A 46 4.43 3.13 9.68
C GLU A 46 4.42 2.41 8.33
N GLY A 47 3.76 3.03 7.35
CA GLY A 47 3.76 2.55 5.98
C GLY A 47 4.80 3.28 5.14
N LEU A 48 5.11 2.71 3.98
CA LEU A 48 5.98 3.31 2.98
C LEU A 48 5.16 3.73 1.77
N ARG A 49 5.57 4.79 1.07
CA ARG A 49 5.01 5.08 -0.26
C ARG A 49 5.16 3.85 -1.16
N VAL A 50 4.19 3.60 -2.05
CA VAL A 50 4.17 2.42 -2.92
C VAL A 50 5.50 2.23 -3.67
N SER A 51 6.09 3.31 -4.17
CA SER A 51 7.38 3.27 -4.87
C SER A 51 8.52 2.74 -3.98
N GLU A 52 8.54 3.10 -2.71
CA GLU A 52 9.56 2.67 -1.75
C GLU A 52 9.26 1.27 -1.21
N PHE A 53 7.99 0.97 -0.93
CA PHE A 53 7.52 -0.36 -0.55
C PHE A 53 7.89 -1.40 -1.62
N ARG A 54 7.73 -1.06 -2.91
CA ARG A 54 8.16 -1.91 -4.05
C ARG A 54 9.66 -2.20 -4.03
N LYS A 55 10.51 -1.20 -3.78
CA LYS A 55 11.97 -1.41 -3.73
C LYS A 55 12.36 -2.33 -2.60
N ARG A 56 11.75 -2.15 -1.42
CA ARG A 56 12.03 -2.96 -0.21
C ARG A 56 11.62 -4.42 -0.35
N HIS A 57 10.60 -4.70 -1.16
CA HIS A 57 10.03 -6.04 -1.34
C HIS A 57 10.24 -6.62 -2.74
N ARG A 58 11.15 -6.03 -3.53
CA ARG A 58 11.72 -6.68 -4.71
C ARG A 58 12.75 -7.71 -4.21
N ASN A 59 12.48 -8.99 -4.47
CA ASN A 59 13.54 -10.01 -4.52
C ASN A 59 14.50 -9.66 -5.66
#